data_AF-W2DE71-F1
#
_entry.id   AF-W2DE71-F1
#
_cell.length_a   1.000
_cell.length_b   1.000
_cell.length_c   1.000
_cell.angle_alpha   90.00
_cell.angle_beta   90.00
_cell.angle_gamma   90.00
#
_symmetry.space_group_name_H-M   'P 1'
#
loop_
_entity.id
_entity.type
_entity.pdbx_description
1 polymer ?
#
loop_
_entity_poly.entity_id
_entity_poly.type
_entity_poly.pdbx_seq_one_letter_code
_entity_poly.pdbx_strand_id
1 'polypeptide(L)'
;WLFIALGSRPVQLAALKVCDVVRSVAADGTESFLLLIPRAKQQNPLLRQELKPRALVSQIGRPLFDYAQRVSERFIGEFPDTQQAPLFPLPQQSQYLADGPGWGRFHRTSENLRKLLVSALDKLSVRSERTGAVINICALRFRRTLGTNLAREGHGVLVIADLLDHSRTDSAGVYVAATPELAMRIEKATALYMAPLAQAFKGQLIAHEGIAFRGADRSSRIIDLRIDQSARPMGSCGSFSFCGLNAPVACYTCQCFQPWLDGPHEAVLDFLLADAKRYSDARIAAINDRTLLAVAEVVQLCRSRKEQAHGR
;
A
#
# COMPACT_ATOMS: atom_id res chain seq x y z
N TRP A 1 -4.85 18.77 4.93
CA TRP A 1 -4.39 18.76 3.54
C TRP A 1 -2.88 18.59 3.41
N LEU A 2 -2.04 19.56 3.78
CA LEU A 2 -0.57 19.44 3.58
C LEU A 2 0.07 18.19 4.23
N PHE A 3 -0.33 17.85 5.46
CA PHE A 3 0.15 16.62 6.11
C PHE A 3 -0.16 15.34 5.32
N ILE A 4 -1.32 15.29 4.66
CA ILE A 4 -1.77 14.14 3.86
C ILE A 4 -1.01 14.12 2.54
N ALA A 5 -0.95 15.25 1.83
CA ALA A 5 -0.38 15.34 0.50
C ALA A 5 1.14 15.18 0.47
N LEU A 6 1.85 15.68 1.49
CA LEU A 6 3.32 15.79 1.48
C LEU A 6 4.01 14.93 2.54
N GLY A 7 3.26 14.35 3.49
CA GLY A 7 3.86 13.57 4.59
C GLY A 7 4.84 14.39 5.45
N SER A 8 4.69 15.73 5.46
CA SER A 8 5.60 16.66 6.13
C SER A 8 5.57 16.51 7.65
N ARG A 9 6.71 16.74 8.30
CA ARG A 9 6.78 16.77 9.76
C ARG A 9 6.18 18.09 10.28
N PRO A 10 5.54 18.12 11.46
CA PRO A 10 4.96 19.35 12.02
C PRO A 10 5.97 20.50 12.13
N VAL A 11 7.23 20.19 12.46
CA VAL A 11 8.31 21.20 12.53
C VAL A 11 8.60 21.86 11.18
N GLN A 12 8.44 21.14 10.07
CA GLN A 12 8.65 21.69 8.73
C GLN A 12 7.55 22.69 8.39
N LEU A 13 6.29 22.33 8.67
CA LEU A 13 5.16 23.22 8.43
C LEU A 13 5.14 24.43 9.38
N ALA A 14 5.57 24.26 10.63
CA ALA A 14 5.71 25.34 11.60
C ALA A 14 6.72 26.41 11.14
N ALA A 15 7.77 25.99 10.44
CA ALA A 15 8.82 26.87 9.95
C ALA A 15 8.49 27.55 8.62
N LEU A 16 7.33 27.27 8.00
CA LEU A 16 6.94 27.89 6.73
C LEU A 16 6.61 29.36 6.88
N LYS A 17 6.92 30.12 5.82
CA LYS A 17 6.63 31.53 5.63
C LYS A 17 5.73 31.74 4.42
N VAL A 18 5.16 32.93 4.29
CA VAL A 18 4.33 33.32 3.15
C VAL A 18 5.10 33.19 1.84
N CYS A 19 6.37 33.62 1.82
CA CYS A 19 7.25 33.53 0.64
C CYS A 19 7.50 32.11 0.12
N ASP A 20 7.26 31.08 0.93
CA ASP A 20 7.50 29.69 0.53
C ASP A 20 6.41 29.15 -0.40
N VAL A 21 5.28 29.85 -0.54
CA VAL A 21 4.16 29.46 -1.41
C VAL A 21 4.27 30.20 -2.74
N VAL A 22 4.75 29.50 -3.77
CA VAL A 22 5.01 30.08 -5.09
C VAL A 22 3.89 29.68 -6.06
N ARG A 23 3.29 30.67 -6.71
CA ARG A 23 2.37 30.50 -7.85
C ARG A 23 3.07 30.95 -9.12
N SER A 24 3.07 30.12 -10.15
CA SER A 24 3.56 30.45 -11.49
C SER A 24 2.44 30.23 -12.50
N VAL A 25 2.35 31.10 -13.50
CA VAL A 25 1.36 30.98 -14.59
C VAL A 25 2.12 30.85 -15.90
N ALA A 26 1.89 29.76 -16.63
CA ALA A 26 2.48 29.54 -17.94
C ALA A 26 1.79 30.41 -19.01
N ALA A 27 2.41 30.53 -20.18
CA ALA A 27 1.91 31.38 -21.27
C ALA A 27 0.52 30.98 -21.78
N ASP A 28 0.13 29.72 -21.59
CA ASP A 28 -1.18 29.15 -21.92
C ASP A 28 -2.25 29.42 -20.82
N GLY A 29 -1.89 30.10 -19.74
CA GLY A 29 -2.77 30.36 -18.59
C GLY A 29 -2.78 29.24 -17.56
N THR A 30 -2.00 28.17 -17.73
CA THR A 30 -1.94 27.07 -16.77
C THR A 30 -1.23 27.50 -15.49
N GLU A 31 -1.92 27.38 -14.35
CA GLU A 31 -1.36 27.68 -13.02
C GLU A 31 -0.61 26.47 -12.45
N SER A 32 0.59 26.71 -11.92
CA SER A 32 1.35 25.74 -11.14
C SER A 32 1.68 26.30 -9.76
N PHE A 33 1.66 25.42 -8.76
CA PHE A 33 1.88 25.78 -7.36
C PHE A 33 3.03 24.96 -6.79
N LEU A 34 3.93 25.64 -6.09
CA LEU A 34 5.10 25.03 -5.49
C LEU A 34 5.23 25.51 -4.04
N LEU A 35 5.53 24.57 -3.14
CA LEU A 35 5.79 24.85 -1.73
C LEU A 35 7.25 24.54 -1.41
N LEU A 36 7.98 25.55 -0.93
CA LEU A 36 9.38 25.42 -0.51
C LEU A 36 9.43 24.95 0.96
N ILE A 37 9.61 23.64 1.17
CA ILE A 37 9.56 23.06 2.52
C ILE A 37 10.94 23.06 3.17
N PRO A 38 11.11 23.64 4.37
CA PRO A 38 12.33 23.52 5.15
C PRO A 38 12.66 22.07 5.47
N ARG A 39 13.90 21.65 5.19
CA ARG A 39 14.40 20.36 5.65
C ARG A 39 14.56 20.38 7.17
N ALA A 40 14.32 19.24 7.80
CA ALA A 40 14.39 19.09 9.26
C ALA A 40 15.04 17.76 9.65
N LYS A 41 15.66 17.73 10.85
CA LYS A 41 16.40 16.56 11.38
C LYS A 41 17.57 16.10 10.49
N GLN A 42 18.16 17.04 9.76
CA GLN A 42 19.50 16.83 9.20
C GLN A 42 20.54 17.18 10.29
N GLN A 43 21.82 16.87 10.07
CA GLN A 43 22.88 17.21 11.02
C GLN A 43 23.02 18.72 11.29
N ASN A 44 22.23 19.56 10.61
CA ASN A 44 22.17 21.00 10.81
C ASN A 44 21.21 21.42 11.94
N PRO A 45 21.67 22.25 12.89
CA PRO A 45 20.86 22.70 14.02
C PRO A 45 19.84 23.79 13.67
N LEU A 46 20.02 24.50 12.54
CA LEU A 46 19.16 25.63 12.15
C LEU A 46 18.11 25.23 11.11
N LEU A 47 16.85 25.55 11.41
CA LEU A 47 15.72 25.38 10.49
C LEU A 47 15.87 26.35 9.30
N ARG A 48 15.42 25.91 8.11
CA ARG A 48 15.38 26.69 6.85
C ARG A 48 16.71 26.96 6.13
N GLN A 49 17.81 26.28 6.50
CA GLN A 49 19.06 26.37 5.71
C GLN A 49 18.91 25.77 4.31
N GLU A 50 18.14 24.69 4.19
CA GLU A 50 17.83 24.05 2.93
C GLU A 50 16.31 23.98 2.75
N LEU A 51 15.83 24.46 1.60
CA LEU A 51 14.44 24.41 1.21
C LEU A 51 14.27 23.42 0.07
N LYS A 52 13.29 22.54 0.20
CA LYS A 52 12.98 21.55 -0.81
C LYS A 52 11.70 21.91 -1.56
N PRO A 53 11.75 22.10 -2.89
CA PRO A 53 10.56 22.39 -3.69
C PRO A 53 9.63 21.18 -3.73
N ARG A 54 8.34 21.40 -3.49
CA ARG A 54 7.28 20.40 -3.65
C ARG A 54 6.15 20.96 -4.49
N ALA A 55 5.89 20.32 -5.64
CA ALA A 55 4.74 20.65 -6.46
C ALA A 55 3.44 20.30 -5.72
N LEU A 56 2.45 21.18 -5.82
CA LEU A 56 1.11 20.97 -5.28
C LEU A 56 0.11 20.88 -6.42
N VAL A 57 -0.82 19.94 -6.31
CA VAL A 57 -2.00 19.90 -7.17
C VAL A 57 -2.85 21.16 -6.96
N SER A 58 -3.45 21.69 -8.01
CA SER A 58 -4.16 22.99 -7.97
C SER A 58 -5.28 23.04 -6.92
N GLN A 59 -5.93 21.91 -6.63
CA GLN A 59 -6.94 21.78 -5.59
C GLN A 59 -6.42 22.09 -4.17
N ILE A 60 -5.11 21.92 -3.92
CA ILE A 60 -4.47 22.24 -2.65
C ILE A 60 -3.68 23.55 -2.78
N GLY A 61 -2.98 23.73 -3.90
CA GLY A 61 -2.11 24.88 -4.15
C GLY A 61 -2.85 26.21 -4.17
N ARG A 62 -4.00 26.28 -4.87
CA ARG A 62 -4.75 27.53 -5.00
C ARG A 62 -5.35 28.00 -3.66
N PRO A 63 -6.08 27.17 -2.88
CA PRO A 63 -6.54 27.59 -1.57
C PRO A 63 -5.40 27.94 -0.60
N LEU A 64 -4.25 27.27 -0.70
CA LEU A 64 -3.08 27.57 0.11
C LEU A 64 -2.49 28.94 -0.24
N PHE A 65 -2.37 29.26 -1.54
CA PHE A 65 -1.89 30.54 -2.02
C PHE A 65 -2.83 31.68 -1.59
N ASP A 66 -4.14 31.52 -1.78
CA ASP A 66 -5.12 32.52 -1.34
C ASP A 66 -5.07 32.73 0.18
N TYR A 67 -4.87 31.66 0.93
CA TYR A 67 -4.65 31.74 2.38
C TYR A 67 -3.35 32.48 2.72
N ALA A 68 -2.25 32.21 2.01
CA ALA A 68 -0.98 32.89 2.21
C ALA A 68 -1.09 34.40 1.94
N GLN A 69 -1.83 34.82 0.90
CA GLN A 69 -2.09 36.23 0.62
C GLN A 69 -2.87 36.91 1.75
N ARG A 70 -3.95 36.29 2.25
CA ARG A 70 -4.70 36.82 3.41
C ARG A 70 -3.85 36.92 4.68
N VAL A 71 -2.94 35.96 4.88
CA VAL A 71 -1.98 36.03 5.99
C VAL A 71 -1.03 37.21 5.80
N SER A 72 -0.49 37.39 4.60
CA SER A 72 0.39 38.52 4.25
C SER A 72 -0.29 39.87 4.56
N GLU A 73 -1.54 40.03 4.15
CA GLU A 73 -2.34 41.24 4.37
C GLU A 73 -2.52 41.56 5.86
N ARG A 74 -2.74 40.53 6.70
CA ARG A 74 -2.88 40.70 8.15
C ARG A 74 -1.63 41.27 8.83
N PHE A 75 -0.47 41.04 8.23
CA PHE A 75 0.82 41.47 8.79
C PHE A 75 1.33 42.78 8.17
N ILE A 76 0.52 43.47 7.36
CA ILE A 76 0.83 44.82 6.89
C ILE A 76 0.99 45.75 8.11
N GLY A 77 2.11 46.46 8.18
CA GLY A 77 2.46 47.34 9.30
C GLY A 77 3.14 46.64 10.48
N GLU A 78 3.03 45.32 10.60
CA GLU A 78 3.73 44.51 11.61
C GLU A 78 5.07 43.98 11.08
N PHE A 79 5.17 43.71 9.77
CA PHE A 79 6.38 43.23 9.11
C PHE A 79 6.86 44.24 8.05
N PRO A 80 8.18 44.55 8.00
CA PRO A 80 8.76 45.31 6.89
C PRO A 80 8.58 44.60 5.55
N ASP A 81 8.73 43.26 5.56
CA ASP A 81 8.39 42.37 4.45
C ASP A 81 7.36 41.34 4.93
N THR A 82 6.11 41.50 4.51
CA THR A 82 5.01 40.60 4.87
C THR A 82 5.19 39.19 4.30
N GLN A 83 6.03 39.02 3.28
CA GLN A 83 6.40 37.71 2.76
C GLN A 83 7.24 36.89 3.75
N GLN A 84 7.90 37.55 4.72
CA GLN A 84 8.62 36.87 5.80
C GLN A 84 7.72 36.40 6.94
N ALA A 85 6.43 36.77 6.93
CA ALA A 85 5.49 36.36 7.96
C ALA A 85 5.31 34.82 7.96
N PRO A 86 5.03 34.21 9.14
CA PRO A 86 4.74 32.78 9.22
C PRO A 86 3.50 32.42 8.39
N LEU A 87 3.58 31.33 7.63
CA LEU A 87 2.43 30.84 6.87
C LEU A 87 1.29 30.39 7.82
N PHE A 88 1.64 29.79 8.95
CA PHE A 88 0.69 29.37 9.98
C PHE A 88 0.93 30.13 11.29
N PRO A 89 0.48 31.39 11.40
CA PRO A 89 0.72 32.21 12.58
C PRO A 89 0.00 31.66 13.82
N LEU A 90 0.54 31.99 15.00
CA LEU A 90 -0.19 31.85 16.25
C LEU A 90 -1.46 32.74 16.23
N PRO A 91 -2.56 32.29 16.85
CA PRO A 91 -3.73 33.14 17.05
C PRO A 91 -3.34 34.43 17.77
N GLN A 92 -3.95 35.56 17.41
CA GLN A 92 -3.62 36.88 17.99
C GLN A 92 -3.71 36.89 19.52
N GLN A 93 -4.73 36.19 20.04
CA GLN A 93 -4.98 35.95 21.46
C GLN A 93 -3.91 35.06 22.14
N SER A 94 -2.89 34.60 21.43
CA SER A 94 -1.81 33.78 21.99
C SER A 94 -0.44 34.33 21.63
N GLN A 95 -0.37 35.41 20.85
CA GLN A 95 0.88 36.06 20.47
C GLN A 95 1.57 36.75 21.66
N TYR A 96 0.79 37.19 22.66
CA TYR A 96 1.33 37.75 23.91
C TYR A 96 2.00 36.72 24.82
N LEU A 97 1.71 35.42 24.63
CA LEU A 97 2.32 34.31 25.39
C LEU A 97 3.61 33.80 24.74
N ALA A 98 3.95 34.31 23.56
CA ALA A 98 5.11 33.84 22.82
C ALA A 98 6.38 34.52 23.36
N ASP A 99 7.00 33.88 24.35
CA ASP A 99 8.36 34.20 24.77
C ASP A 99 9.34 33.77 23.67
N GLY A 100 9.75 34.73 22.85
CA GLY A 100 10.71 34.50 21.78
C GLY A 100 11.34 35.81 21.31
N PRO A 101 12.67 35.84 21.08
CA PRO A 101 13.32 37.02 20.54
C PRO A 101 12.86 37.28 19.10
N GLY A 102 12.46 38.52 18.84
CA GLY A 102 12.13 39.01 17.50
C GLY A 102 10.94 38.31 16.84
N TRP A 103 11.03 38.18 15.51
CA TRP A 103 9.93 37.77 14.63
C TRP A 103 9.51 36.30 14.76
N GLY A 104 10.32 35.48 15.44
CA GLY A 104 10.01 34.07 15.71
C GLY A 104 8.78 33.87 16.60
N ARG A 105 8.39 34.89 17.38
CA ARG A 105 7.22 34.87 18.27
C ARG A 105 5.89 34.62 17.56
N PHE A 106 5.79 34.92 16.26
CA PHE A 106 4.55 34.71 15.51
C PHE A 106 4.41 33.28 14.96
N HIS A 107 5.50 32.50 14.91
CA HIS A 107 5.46 31.12 14.43
C HIS A 107 4.81 30.20 15.46
N ARG A 108 3.97 29.28 14.99
CA ARG A 108 3.54 28.13 15.80
C ARG A 108 4.71 27.20 16.07
N THR A 109 4.75 26.62 17.26
CA THR A 109 5.63 25.47 17.50
C THR A 109 5.11 24.22 16.79
N SER A 110 5.98 23.21 16.59
CA SER A 110 5.57 21.90 16.10
C SER A 110 4.49 21.26 16.97
N GLU A 111 4.52 21.55 18.29
CA GLU A 111 3.54 21.06 19.24
C GLU A 111 2.17 21.72 19.09
N ASN A 112 2.13 23.04 18.85
CA ASN A 112 0.87 23.73 18.58
C ASN A 112 0.22 23.21 17.29
N LEU A 113 1.01 22.96 16.23
CA LEU A 113 0.49 22.36 14.99
C LEU A 113 0.01 20.92 15.20
N ARG A 114 0.74 20.13 16.00
CA ARG A 114 0.33 18.76 16.36
C ARG A 114 -1.02 18.78 17.07
N LYS A 115 -1.18 19.60 18.11
CA LYS A 115 -2.44 19.74 18.86
C LYS A 115 -3.58 20.22 17.96
N LEU A 116 -3.33 21.19 17.09
CA LEU A 116 -4.31 21.67 16.12
C LEU A 116 -4.79 20.53 15.21
N LEU A 117 -3.85 19.75 14.65
CA LEU A 117 -4.16 18.63 13.77
C LEU A 117 -5.01 17.57 14.49
N VAL A 118 -4.57 17.15 15.68
CA VAL A 118 -5.27 16.12 16.46
C VAL A 118 -6.67 16.60 16.84
N SER A 119 -6.80 17.82 17.39
CA SER A 119 -8.11 18.39 17.75
C SER A 119 -9.06 18.53 16.55
N ALA A 120 -8.54 18.86 15.37
CA ALA A 120 -9.37 18.94 14.16
C ALA A 120 -9.86 17.56 13.69
N LEU A 121 -9.03 16.53 13.83
CA LEU A 121 -9.32 15.18 13.34
C LEU A 121 -10.13 14.33 14.35
N ASP A 122 -9.93 14.55 15.65
CA ASP A 122 -10.71 13.88 16.70
C ASP A 122 -12.21 14.17 16.56
N LYS A 123 -12.56 15.36 16.05
CA LYS A 123 -13.96 15.73 15.73
C LYS A 123 -14.61 14.82 14.68
N LEU A 124 -13.82 14.16 13.83
CA LEU A 124 -14.33 13.22 12.83
C LEU A 124 -14.69 11.86 13.44
N SER A 125 -14.23 11.55 14.66
CA SER A 125 -14.54 10.31 15.38
C SER A 125 -14.30 9.02 14.56
N VAL A 126 -13.24 8.99 13.75
CA VAL A 126 -12.94 7.87 12.84
C VAL A 126 -12.61 6.61 13.63
N ARG A 127 -13.33 5.51 13.35
CA ARG A 127 -13.11 4.21 14.00
C ARG A 127 -12.23 3.29 13.16
N SER A 128 -11.39 2.53 13.84
CA SER A 128 -10.54 1.50 13.26
C SER A 128 -11.36 0.26 12.95
N GLU A 129 -11.40 -0.18 11.70
CA GLU A 129 -12.05 -1.45 11.31
C GLU A 129 -11.47 -2.63 12.08
N ARG A 130 -10.15 -2.64 12.29
CA ARG A 130 -9.44 -3.74 12.96
C ARG A 130 -9.72 -3.83 14.47
N THR A 131 -9.95 -2.69 15.13
CA THR A 131 -9.99 -2.65 16.61
C THR A 131 -11.29 -2.08 17.17
N GLY A 132 -12.20 -1.55 16.36
CA GLY A 132 -13.45 -0.88 16.78
C GLY A 132 -13.26 0.46 17.52
N ALA A 133 -12.08 0.71 18.07
CA ALA A 133 -11.70 1.93 18.79
C ALA A 133 -11.45 3.13 17.84
N VAL A 134 -11.56 4.34 18.38
CA VAL A 134 -11.22 5.58 17.66
C VAL A 134 -9.74 5.57 17.29
N ILE A 135 -9.44 5.91 16.03
CA ILE A 135 -8.07 5.98 15.55
C ILE A 135 -7.41 7.25 16.09
N ASN A 136 -6.27 7.09 16.76
CA ASN A 136 -5.38 8.21 17.04
C ASN A 136 -4.68 8.65 15.74
N ILE A 137 -5.19 9.71 15.09
CA ILE A 137 -4.64 10.25 13.85
C ILE A 137 -3.59 11.33 14.17
N CYS A 138 -2.38 11.14 13.66
CA CYS A 138 -1.28 12.08 13.84
C CYS A 138 -0.47 12.27 12.56
N ALA A 139 0.35 13.33 12.49
CA ALA A 139 1.18 13.62 11.32
C ALA A 139 2.07 12.45 10.89
N LEU A 140 2.57 11.65 11.85
CA LEU A 140 3.39 10.47 11.57
C LEU A 140 2.60 9.39 10.81
N ARG A 141 1.28 9.23 11.06
CA ARG A 141 0.45 8.28 10.31
C ARG A 141 0.31 8.68 8.86
N PHE A 142 0.07 9.95 8.57
CA PHE A 142 -0.01 10.42 7.18
C PHE A 142 1.30 10.20 6.44
N ARG A 143 2.43 10.51 7.09
CA ARG A 143 3.75 10.25 6.54
C ARG A 143 3.99 8.76 6.23
N ARG A 144 3.63 7.87 7.16
CA ARG A 144 3.75 6.43 6.96
C ARG A 144 2.84 5.93 5.84
N THR A 145 1.61 6.42 5.81
CA THR A 145 0.61 6.07 4.78
C THR A 145 1.10 6.49 3.40
N LEU A 146 1.64 7.72 3.25
CA LEU A 146 2.24 8.18 2.00
C LEU A 146 3.41 7.28 1.58
N GLY A 147 4.33 6.98 2.48
CA GLY A 147 5.46 6.08 2.18
C GLY A 147 5.02 4.68 1.73
N THR A 148 4.05 4.08 2.43
CA THR A 148 3.48 2.77 2.07
C THR A 148 2.72 2.82 0.75
N ASN A 149 1.95 3.88 0.46
CA ASN A 149 1.24 4.02 -0.80
C ASN A 149 2.21 4.11 -1.98
N LEU A 150 3.26 4.92 -1.87
CA LEU A 150 4.30 5.02 -2.89
C LEU A 150 4.97 3.66 -3.15
N ALA A 151 5.23 2.88 -2.10
CA ALA A 151 5.77 1.53 -2.26
C ALA A 151 4.78 0.58 -2.96
N ARG A 152 3.48 0.68 -2.65
CA ARG A 152 2.41 -0.10 -3.32
C ARG A 152 2.24 0.27 -4.79
N GLU A 153 2.51 1.52 -5.14
CA GLU A 153 2.54 2.01 -6.52
C GLU A 153 3.82 1.61 -7.27
N GLY A 154 4.74 0.89 -6.61
CA GLY A 154 5.97 0.37 -7.23
C GLY A 154 7.13 1.36 -7.26
N HIS A 155 7.05 2.50 -6.56
CA HIS A 155 8.16 3.43 -6.49
C HIS A 155 9.35 2.85 -5.70
N GLY A 156 10.55 3.00 -6.26
CA GLY A 156 11.78 2.53 -5.63
C GLY A 156 12.14 3.29 -4.35
N VAL A 157 12.99 2.68 -3.52
CA VAL A 157 13.40 3.21 -2.21
C VAL A 157 14.00 4.61 -2.27
N LEU A 158 14.71 4.94 -3.35
CA LEU A 158 15.31 6.26 -3.57
C LEU A 158 14.25 7.35 -3.77
N VAL A 159 13.20 7.07 -4.55
CA VAL A 159 12.10 8.00 -4.80
C VAL A 159 11.31 8.25 -3.52
N ILE A 160 11.05 7.19 -2.74
CA ILE A 160 10.36 7.30 -1.46
C ILE A 160 11.19 8.09 -0.45
N ALA A 161 12.51 7.82 -0.37
CA ALA A 161 13.43 8.57 0.47
C ALA A 161 13.46 10.05 0.07
N ASP A 162 13.49 10.35 -1.23
CA ASP A 162 13.43 11.72 -1.72
C ASP A 162 12.13 12.40 -1.30
N LEU A 163 10.96 11.81 -1.60
CA LEU A 163 9.64 12.38 -1.33
C LEU A 163 9.38 12.59 0.16
N LEU A 164 9.83 11.66 1.01
CA LEU A 164 9.72 11.80 2.45
C LEU A 164 10.78 12.72 3.05
N ASP A 165 11.76 13.21 2.30
CA ASP A 165 12.85 14.02 2.85
C ASP A 165 13.70 13.23 3.87
N HIS A 166 14.21 12.08 3.43
CA HIS A 166 15.21 11.28 4.14
C HIS A 166 16.60 11.56 3.56
N SER A 167 17.61 11.70 4.42
CA SER A 167 19.02 11.79 3.97
C SER A 167 19.61 10.43 3.63
N ARG A 168 19.05 9.35 4.18
CA ARG A 168 19.50 7.97 3.99
C ARG A 168 18.33 7.07 3.59
N THR A 169 18.61 6.05 2.80
CA THR A 169 17.62 5.10 2.28
C THR A 169 17.23 4.01 3.29
N ASP A 170 18.04 3.77 4.31
CA ASP A 170 17.79 2.79 5.38
C ASP A 170 16.40 2.96 6.01
N SER A 171 16.03 4.20 6.31
CA SER A 171 14.75 4.57 6.92
C SER A 171 13.57 4.46 5.93
N ALA A 172 13.83 4.49 4.63
CA ALA A 172 12.83 4.30 3.58
C ALA A 172 12.61 2.82 3.24
N GLY A 173 13.61 1.96 3.50
CA GLY A 173 13.51 0.52 3.25
C GLY A 173 12.35 -0.16 3.97
N VAL A 174 11.95 0.36 5.13
CA VAL A 174 10.78 -0.13 5.90
C VAL A 174 9.47 -0.06 5.09
N TYR A 175 9.33 0.90 4.17
CA TYR A 175 8.12 1.00 3.34
C TYR A 175 8.10 -0.01 2.19
N VAL A 176 9.27 -0.37 1.67
CA VAL A 176 9.44 -1.34 0.57
C VAL A 176 9.56 -2.77 1.10
N ALA A 177 9.75 -2.97 2.41
CA ALA A 177 9.87 -4.29 3.00
C ALA A 177 8.60 -5.16 2.87
N ALA A 178 7.44 -4.58 2.55
CA ALA A 178 6.17 -5.29 2.38
C ALA A 178 5.60 -5.08 0.98
N THR A 179 6.41 -5.30 -0.06
CA THR A 179 5.92 -5.23 -1.44
C THR A 179 4.82 -6.27 -1.70
N PRO A 180 3.88 -6.00 -2.64
CA PRO A 180 2.87 -6.96 -3.05
C PRO A 180 3.44 -8.32 -3.48
N GLU A 181 4.64 -8.33 -4.07
CA GLU A 181 5.35 -9.54 -4.46
C GLU A 181 5.79 -10.35 -3.23
N LEU A 182 6.32 -9.69 -2.21
CA LEU A 182 6.71 -10.37 -0.97
C LEU A 182 5.48 -10.92 -0.23
N ALA A 183 4.38 -10.17 -0.21
CA ALA A 183 3.12 -10.64 0.37
C ALA A 183 2.63 -11.93 -0.31
N MET A 184 2.68 -12.02 -1.65
CA MET A 184 2.33 -13.27 -2.36
C MET A 184 3.23 -14.44 -2.01
N ARG A 185 4.54 -14.18 -1.89
CA ARG A 185 5.49 -15.22 -1.52
C ARG A 185 5.22 -15.74 -0.10
N ILE A 186 4.89 -14.85 0.83
CA ILE A 186 4.51 -15.22 2.19
C ILE A 186 3.21 -16.04 2.14
N GLU A 187 2.18 -15.55 1.45
CA GLU A 187 0.89 -16.22 1.36
C GLU A 187 0.99 -17.61 0.71
N LYS A 188 1.76 -17.76 -0.37
CA LYS A 188 2.08 -19.04 -1.00
C LYS A 188 2.80 -19.98 -0.02
N ALA A 189 3.80 -19.48 0.70
CA ALA A 189 4.53 -20.27 1.68
C ALA A 189 3.65 -20.70 2.87
N THR A 190 2.79 -19.81 3.36
CA THR A 190 1.80 -20.12 4.41
C THR A 190 0.80 -21.15 3.93
N ALA A 191 0.25 -21.01 2.72
CA ALA A 191 -0.68 -21.98 2.15
C ALA A 191 -0.06 -23.37 2.03
N LEU A 192 1.17 -23.46 1.52
CA LEU A 192 1.93 -24.72 1.48
C LEU A 192 2.15 -25.27 2.88
N TYR A 193 2.60 -24.46 3.84
CA TYR A 193 2.84 -24.92 5.21
C TYR A 193 1.57 -25.46 5.89
N MET A 194 0.42 -24.82 5.66
CA MET A 194 -0.85 -25.21 6.26
C MET A 194 -1.56 -26.37 5.54
N ALA A 195 -1.19 -26.65 4.28
CA ALA A 195 -1.88 -27.64 3.45
C ALA A 195 -2.03 -29.03 4.09
N PRO A 196 -1.00 -29.64 4.73
CA PRO A 196 -1.14 -30.96 5.36
C PRO A 196 -2.12 -30.96 6.54
N LEU A 197 -2.27 -29.83 7.22
CA LEU A 197 -3.17 -29.68 8.37
C LEU A 197 -4.61 -29.43 7.91
N ALA A 198 -4.80 -28.83 6.74
CA ALA A 198 -6.10 -28.42 6.24
C ALA A 198 -6.95 -29.60 5.70
N GLN A 199 -6.30 -30.67 5.21
CA GLN A 199 -6.95 -31.84 4.59
C GLN A 199 -8.05 -31.42 3.60
N ALA A 200 -7.70 -30.44 2.75
CA ALA A 200 -8.65 -29.74 1.91
C ALA A 200 -8.84 -30.47 0.57
N PHE A 201 -7.81 -31.15 0.08
CA PHE A 201 -7.86 -32.01 -1.07
C PHE A 201 -8.54 -33.34 -0.73
N LYS A 202 -9.54 -33.71 -1.53
CA LYS A 202 -10.33 -34.95 -1.32
C LYS A 202 -10.20 -35.96 -2.46
N GLY A 203 -9.46 -35.61 -3.50
CA GLY A 203 -9.28 -36.44 -4.68
C GLY A 203 -8.14 -37.45 -4.53
N GLN A 204 -7.70 -38.00 -5.65
CA GLN A 204 -6.60 -38.97 -5.68
C GLN A 204 -5.53 -38.56 -6.69
N LEU A 205 -4.31 -38.25 -6.22
CA LEU A 205 -3.18 -37.96 -7.09
C LEU A 205 -2.77 -39.22 -7.90
N ILE A 206 -2.71 -39.08 -9.22
CA ILE A 206 -2.31 -40.15 -10.15
C ILE A 206 -1.03 -39.80 -10.90
N ALA A 207 -0.27 -40.81 -11.34
CA ALA A 207 1.01 -40.59 -12.03
C ALA A 207 0.82 -40.05 -13.45
N HIS A 208 -0.07 -40.66 -14.23
CA HIS A 208 -0.36 -40.28 -15.61
C HIS A 208 -1.77 -40.71 -16.01
N GLU A 209 -2.25 -40.20 -17.15
CA GLU A 209 -3.61 -40.41 -17.66
C GLU A 209 -4.06 -41.87 -17.74
N GLY A 210 -3.15 -42.79 -18.10
CA GLY A 210 -3.45 -44.22 -18.25
C GLY A 210 -3.99 -44.91 -17.00
N ILE A 211 -3.80 -44.31 -15.81
CA ILE A 211 -4.28 -44.83 -14.52
C ILE A 211 -5.57 -44.11 -14.08
N ALA A 212 -5.99 -43.07 -14.81
CA ALA A 212 -7.24 -42.37 -14.51
C ALA A 212 -8.44 -43.29 -14.73
N PHE A 213 -9.47 -43.16 -13.89
CA PHE A 213 -10.67 -44.00 -13.95
C PHE A 213 -11.39 -43.86 -15.31
N ARG A 214 -11.34 -42.65 -15.87
CA ARG A 214 -11.84 -42.31 -17.21
C ARG A 214 -10.71 -41.96 -18.19
N GLY A 215 -9.52 -42.54 -18.03
CA GLY A 215 -8.33 -42.21 -18.84
C GLY A 215 -8.47 -42.47 -20.34
N ALA A 216 -9.35 -43.40 -20.74
CA ALA A 216 -9.67 -43.64 -22.15
C ALA A 216 -10.56 -42.54 -22.78
N ASP A 217 -11.23 -41.74 -21.95
CA ASP A 217 -12.15 -40.70 -22.38
C ASP A 217 -11.50 -39.32 -22.29
N ARG A 218 -11.22 -38.72 -23.45
CA ARG A 218 -10.61 -37.39 -23.55
C ARG A 218 -11.48 -36.29 -22.94
N SER A 219 -12.80 -36.48 -22.85
CA SER A 219 -13.70 -35.50 -22.21
C SER A 219 -13.52 -35.43 -20.68
N SER A 220 -12.82 -36.41 -20.07
CA SER A 220 -12.49 -36.38 -18.65
C SER A 220 -11.38 -35.39 -18.31
N ARG A 221 -10.58 -34.95 -19.30
CA ARG A 221 -9.43 -34.08 -19.10
C ARG A 221 -9.88 -32.69 -18.65
N ILE A 222 -9.27 -32.21 -17.58
CA ILE A 222 -9.50 -30.87 -17.06
C ILE A 222 -8.37 -29.97 -17.55
N ILE A 223 -8.73 -28.98 -18.37
CA ILE A 223 -7.84 -28.01 -19.00
C ILE A 223 -8.42 -26.61 -18.76
N ASP A 224 -7.58 -25.62 -18.48
CA ASP A 224 -7.99 -24.22 -18.39
C ASP A 224 -6.91 -23.29 -18.95
N LEU A 225 -7.26 -22.64 -20.06
CA LEU A 225 -6.38 -21.72 -20.78
C LEU A 225 -6.11 -20.42 -20.02
N ARG A 226 -6.94 -20.09 -19.01
CA ARG A 226 -6.71 -18.93 -18.12
C ARG A 226 -5.50 -19.15 -17.22
N ILE A 227 -5.16 -20.40 -16.95
CA ILE A 227 -4.10 -20.80 -16.02
C ILE A 227 -2.86 -21.25 -16.79
N ASP A 228 -3.04 -22.07 -17.82
CA ASP A 228 -1.94 -22.53 -18.68
C ASP A 228 -2.33 -22.43 -20.16
N GLN A 229 -1.70 -21.48 -20.85
CA GLN A 229 -1.92 -21.23 -22.28
C GLN A 229 -1.42 -22.38 -23.17
N SER A 230 -0.55 -23.27 -22.65
CA SER A 230 -0.11 -24.46 -23.38
C SER A 230 -1.17 -25.57 -23.43
N ALA A 231 -2.36 -25.35 -22.84
CA ALA A 231 -3.48 -26.28 -22.81
C ALA A 231 -3.13 -27.65 -22.21
N ARG A 232 -2.11 -27.72 -21.34
CA ARG A 232 -1.74 -28.96 -20.67
C ARG A 232 -2.84 -29.39 -19.68
N PRO A 233 -3.26 -30.66 -19.70
CA PRO A 233 -4.23 -31.16 -18.73
C PRO A 233 -3.65 -31.12 -17.31
N MET A 234 -4.46 -30.67 -16.38
CA MET A 234 -4.11 -30.63 -14.95
C MET A 234 -4.51 -31.92 -14.25
N GLY A 235 -5.52 -32.61 -14.76
CA GLY A 235 -6.04 -33.83 -14.18
C GLY A 235 -7.20 -34.39 -14.98
N SER A 236 -7.79 -35.46 -14.45
CA SER A 236 -8.98 -36.10 -15.00
C SER A 236 -10.15 -36.06 -14.01
N CYS A 237 -11.37 -35.98 -14.52
CA CYS A 237 -12.60 -36.18 -13.76
C CYS A 237 -12.99 -37.65 -13.77
N GLY A 238 -13.15 -38.25 -12.59
CA GLY A 238 -13.63 -39.63 -12.43
C GLY A 238 -15.14 -39.81 -12.47
N SER A 239 -15.93 -38.71 -12.48
CA SER A 239 -17.39 -38.80 -12.54
C SER A 239 -17.86 -39.17 -13.95
N PHE A 240 -18.91 -39.98 -14.09
CA PHE A 240 -19.58 -40.28 -15.36
C PHE A 240 -20.77 -39.34 -15.63
N SER A 241 -21.12 -38.49 -14.67
CA SER A 241 -22.17 -37.49 -14.81
C SER A 241 -21.60 -36.15 -15.30
N PHE A 242 -22.47 -35.36 -15.94
CA PHE A 242 -22.16 -33.98 -16.29
C PHE A 242 -21.95 -33.14 -15.03
N CYS A 243 -20.86 -32.37 -15.00
CA CYS A 243 -20.50 -31.50 -13.88
C CYS A 243 -20.48 -30.04 -14.34
N GLY A 244 -21.32 -29.20 -13.73
CA GLY A 244 -21.38 -27.74 -14.01
C GLY A 244 -20.53 -26.88 -13.07
N LEU A 245 -19.65 -27.50 -12.28
CA LEU A 245 -18.77 -26.77 -11.36
C LEU A 245 -17.64 -26.08 -12.12
N ASN A 246 -17.10 -25.00 -11.54
CA ASN A 246 -16.04 -24.20 -12.15
C ASN A 246 -14.69 -24.96 -12.15
N ALA A 247 -14.51 -25.85 -13.11
CA ALA A 247 -13.23 -26.51 -13.36
C ALA A 247 -12.18 -25.48 -13.81
N PRO A 248 -10.91 -25.58 -13.37
CA PRO A 248 -10.34 -26.61 -12.51
C PRO A 248 -10.46 -26.25 -11.02
N VAL A 249 -10.82 -25.01 -10.69
CA VAL A 249 -10.83 -24.47 -9.32
C VAL A 249 -11.66 -25.36 -8.38
N ALA A 250 -12.90 -25.64 -8.72
CA ALA A 250 -13.78 -26.49 -7.90
C ALA A 250 -13.34 -27.96 -7.84
N CYS A 251 -12.51 -28.43 -8.79
CA CYS A 251 -12.09 -29.83 -8.85
C CYS A 251 -11.15 -30.20 -7.70
N TYR A 252 -10.33 -29.27 -7.21
CA TYR A 252 -9.37 -29.57 -6.13
C TYR A 252 -10.02 -29.93 -4.80
N THR A 253 -11.26 -29.53 -4.56
CA THR A 253 -12.02 -29.94 -3.36
C THR A 253 -12.97 -31.12 -3.62
N CYS A 254 -13.06 -31.57 -4.87
CA CYS A 254 -13.92 -32.67 -5.29
C CYS A 254 -13.26 -34.03 -5.05
N GLN A 255 -14.04 -35.01 -4.59
CA GLN A 255 -13.59 -36.39 -4.39
C GLN A 255 -13.32 -37.13 -5.71
N CYS A 256 -14.00 -36.73 -6.79
CA CYS A 256 -13.87 -37.37 -8.10
C CYS A 256 -12.65 -36.86 -8.89
N PHE A 257 -11.89 -35.91 -8.35
CA PHE A 257 -10.77 -35.30 -9.08
C PHE A 257 -9.51 -36.15 -8.97
N GLN A 258 -8.88 -36.41 -10.12
CA GLN A 258 -7.63 -37.15 -10.24
C GLN A 258 -6.54 -36.24 -10.83
N PRO A 259 -5.87 -35.40 -10.01
CA PRO A 259 -4.77 -34.56 -10.48
C PRO A 259 -3.61 -35.42 -10.99
N TRP A 260 -2.94 -34.94 -12.04
CA TRP A 260 -1.79 -35.64 -12.63
C TRP A 260 -0.48 -35.15 -12.00
N LEU A 261 0.45 -36.06 -11.75
CA LEU A 261 1.74 -35.73 -11.13
C LEU A 261 2.53 -34.62 -11.87
N ASP A 262 2.38 -34.57 -13.19
CA ASP A 262 3.03 -33.58 -14.07
C ASP A 262 2.09 -32.43 -14.50
N GLY A 263 0.93 -32.31 -13.86
CA GLY A 263 0.00 -31.20 -14.08
C GLY A 263 0.57 -29.85 -13.59
N PRO A 264 0.20 -28.72 -14.21
CA PRO A 264 0.67 -27.39 -13.85
C PRO A 264 -0.02 -26.85 -12.57
N HIS A 265 0.00 -27.62 -11.48
CA HIS A 265 -0.68 -27.28 -10.23
C HIS A 265 -0.10 -26.05 -9.53
N GLU A 266 1.21 -25.77 -9.71
CA GLU A 266 1.81 -24.53 -9.21
C GLU A 266 1.24 -23.29 -9.92
N ALA A 267 0.95 -23.39 -11.23
CA ALA A 267 0.30 -22.31 -11.97
C ALA A 267 -1.13 -22.07 -11.49
N VAL A 268 -1.86 -23.13 -11.11
CA VAL A 268 -3.19 -23.01 -10.49
C VAL A 268 -3.10 -22.28 -9.15
N LEU A 269 -2.09 -22.60 -8.33
CA LEU A 269 -1.88 -21.94 -7.03
C LEU A 269 -1.58 -20.45 -7.22
N ASP A 270 -0.69 -20.11 -8.16
CA ASP A 270 -0.35 -18.71 -8.46
C ASP A 270 -1.53 -17.94 -9.04
N PHE A 271 -2.36 -18.60 -9.87
CA PHE A 271 -3.60 -18.03 -10.38
C PHE A 271 -4.58 -17.66 -9.26
N LEU A 272 -4.79 -18.55 -8.27
CA LEU A 272 -5.70 -18.28 -7.14
C LEU A 272 -5.21 -17.14 -6.25
N LEU A 273 -3.90 -17.07 -5.99
CA LEU A 273 -3.28 -15.96 -5.24
C LEU A 273 -3.43 -14.62 -5.97
N ALA A 274 -3.26 -14.62 -7.29
CA ALA A 274 -3.45 -13.42 -8.10
C ALA A 274 -4.93 -12.99 -8.16
N ASP A 275 -5.86 -13.95 -8.22
CA ASP A 275 -7.30 -13.65 -8.27
C ASP A 275 -7.82 -13.11 -6.93
N ALA A 276 -7.39 -13.67 -5.80
CA ALA A 276 -7.74 -13.19 -4.46
C ALA A 276 -7.40 -11.70 -4.27
N LYS A 277 -6.28 -11.24 -4.86
CA LYS A 277 -5.85 -9.83 -4.82
C LYS A 277 -6.71 -8.87 -5.65
N ARG A 278 -7.45 -9.37 -6.64
CA ARG A 278 -8.32 -8.50 -7.47
C ARG A 278 -9.49 -7.95 -6.68
N TYR A 279 -9.90 -8.65 -5.63
CA TYR A 279 -11.01 -8.25 -4.79
C TYR A 279 -10.52 -7.44 -3.59
N SER A 280 -11.15 -6.29 -3.37
CA SER A 280 -10.86 -5.43 -2.20
C SER A 280 -11.59 -5.89 -0.94
N ASP A 281 -12.70 -6.62 -1.06
CA ASP A 281 -13.45 -7.18 0.08
C ASP A 281 -12.83 -8.52 0.50
N ALA A 282 -12.36 -8.57 1.75
CA ALA A 282 -11.73 -9.76 2.34
C ALA A 282 -12.65 -10.99 2.34
N ARG A 283 -13.98 -10.81 2.42
CA ARG A 283 -14.93 -11.94 2.37
C ARG A 283 -15.00 -12.56 0.98
N ILE A 284 -14.86 -11.73 -0.07
CA ILE A 284 -14.85 -12.21 -1.45
C ILE A 284 -13.52 -12.89 -1.75
N ALA A 285 -12.40 -12.32 -1.30
CA ALA A 285 -11.08 -12.94 -1.42
C ALA A 285 -11.02 -14.32 -0.74
N ALA A 286 -11.67 -14.48 0.43
CA ALA A 286 -11.66 -15.72 1.21
C ALA A 286 -12.51 -16.87 0.64
N ILE A 287 -13.34 -16.63 -0.39
CA ILE A 287 -14.24 -17.66 -0.97
C ILE A 287 -13.45 -18.90 -1.40
N ASN A 288 -12.25 -18.69 -1.96
CA ASN A 288 -11.42 -19.75 -2.50
C ASN A 288 -10.32 -20.22 -1.56
N ASP A 289 -10.28 -19.78 -0.29
CA ASP A 289 -9.22 -20.16 0.67
C ASP A 289 -9.10 -21.68 0.84
N ARG A 290 -10.26 -22.36 0.96
CA ARG A 290 -10.29 -23.82 1.06
C ARG A 290 -9.72 -24.47 -0.20
N THR A 291 -10.01 -23.92 -1.37
CA THR A 291 -9.51 -24.41 -2.64
C THR A 291 -8.01 -24.16 -2.78
N LEU A 292 -7.54 -22.99 -2.36
CA LEU A 292 -6.13 -22.61 -2.33
C LEU A 292 -5.31 -23.60 -1.47
N LEU A 293 -5.81 -23.96 -0.29
CA LEU A 293 -5.21 -25.00 0.55
C LEU A 293 -5.23 -26.38 -0.13
N ALA A 294 -6.31 -26.75 -0.81
CA ALA A 294 -6.39 -28.02 -1.55
C ALA A 294 -5.40 -28.10 -2.71
N VAL A 295 -5.21 -27.01 -3.46
CA VAL A 295 -4.19 -26.93 -4.53
C VAL A 295 -2.79 -27.01 -3.93
N ALA A 296 -2.53 -26.30 -2.83
CA ALA A 296 -1.26 -26.35 -2.12
C ALA A 296 -0.93 -27.78 -1.63
N GLU A 297 -1.93 -28.52 -1.17
CA GLU A 297 -1.79 -29.92 -0.76
C GLU A 297 -1.39 -30.81 -1.94
N VAL A 298 -2.05 -30.67 -3.10
CA VAL A 298 -1.68 -31.39 -4.32
C VAL A 298 -0.24 -31.07 -4.76
N VAL A 299 0.17 -29.80 -4.70
CA VAL A 299 1.55 -29.39 -5.03
C VAL A 299 2.56 -30.10 -4.12
N GLN A 300 2.30 -30.17 -2.81
CA GLN A 300 3.18 -30.89 -1.89
C GLN A 300 3.21 -32.39 -2.15
N LEU A 301 2.06 -33.01 -2.38
CA LEU A 301 1.99 -34.43 -2.73
C LEU A 301 2.79 -34.73 -4.01
N CYS A 302 2.72 -33.85 -5.02
CA CYS A 302 3.52 -33.98 -6.22
C CYS A 302 5.03 -33.89 -5.93
N ARG A 303 5.46 -32.92 -5.12
CA ARG A 303 6.87 -32.76 -4.72
C ARG A 303 7.38 -33.99 -3.99
N SER A 304 6.67 -34.46 -2.96
CA SER A 304 7.07 -35.64 -2.18
C SER A 304 7.15 -36.91 -3.04
N ARG A 305 6.21 -37.12 -3.98
CA ARG A 305 6.29 -38.28 -4.90
C ARG A 305 7.45 -38.18 -5.89
N LYS A 306 7.74 -36.98 -6.40
CA LYS A 306 8.89 -36.75 -7.31
C LYS A 306 10.22 -36.96 -6.58
N GLU A 307 10.34 -36.50 -5.35
CA GLU A 307 11.52 -36.72 -4.49
C GLU A 307 11.74 -38.21 -4.20
N GLN A 308 10.68 -38.97 -3.87
CA GLN A 308 10.76 -40.42 -3.67
C GLN A 308 11.17 -41.19 -4.94
N ALA A 309 10.82 -40.68 -6.12
CA ALA A 309 11.20 -41.26 -7.41
C ALA A 309 12.66 -40.94 -7.81
N HIS A 310 13.22 -39.81 -7.37
CA HIS A 310 14.60 -39.39 -7.66
C HIS A 310 15.62 -39.85 -6.59
N GLY A 311 15.16 -40.19 -5.39
CA GLY A 311 16.00 -40.73 -4.30
C GLY A 311 16.19 -42.25 -4.34
N ARG A 312 15.91 -42.91 -5.46
CA ARG A 312 16.12 -44.35 -5.71
C ARG A 312 17.08 -44.56 -6.87
#